data_AF-A0A2T7PXH0-F1
#
_entry.id   AF-A0A2T7PXH0-F1
#
_cell.length_a   1.000
_cell.length_b   1.000
_cell.length_c   1.000
_cell.angle_alpha   90.00
_cell.angle_beta   90.00
_cell.angle_gamma   90.00
#
_symmetry.space_group_name_H-M   'P 1'
#
loop_
_entity.id
_entity.type
_entity.pdbx_description
1 polymer ?
#
loop_
_entity_poly.entity_id
_entity_poly.type
_entity_poly.pdbx_seq_one_letter_code
_entity_poly.pdbx_strand_id
1 'polypeptide(L)'
;MPSLDKRQIHEVVLVGGSTRIPRIQKMLSEFMGGKELNKSIHPDEAVAYGAAVQAAVLSGDTSDSIRDVLLVDVAPLSLGIETAGGVMTKLVERNTTIPNKTSQIFTTYADNQPAVTIQLRTRARASHPTSPSRMRKGDFSKEDIDRMVNDAERFREEDEKQRQRVEARNRLESYLFNVRQAVGDAGDKLSSADKDTVNKACDDALHWLDNNSLAEKEEFEDKLKEVQKVCSPVMARMHGAGQGGAGQPGAGQGYPSGGGGHAGGPTVEEVD
;
A
#
# COMPACT_ATOMS: atom_id res chain seq x y z
N MET A 1 14.13 2.59 -34.80
CA MET A 1 13.80 1.16 -34.68
C MET A 1 12.98 0.75 -35.89
N PRO A 2 13.31 -0.35 -36.58
CA PRO A 2 12.43 -0.91 -37.60
C PRO A 2 11.06 -1.20 -36.96
N SER A 3 9.98 -0.93 -37.70
CA SER A 3 8.64 -1.26 -37.24
C SER A 3 8.53 -2.76 -37.08
N LEU A 4 8.31 -3.25 -35.86
CA LEU A 4 7.95 -4.64 -35.62
C LEU A 4 6.64 -4.93 -36.36
N ASP A 5 6.62 -6.01 -37.13
CA ASP A 5 5.39 -6.54 -37.69
C ASP A 5 4.59 -7.22 -36.56
N LYS A 6 3.25 -7.10 -36.60
CA LYS A 6 2.38 -7.68 -35.57
C LYS A 6 2.60 -9.19 -35.37
N ARG A 7 3.00 -9.90 -36.44
CA ARG A 7 3.31 -11.34 -36.40
C ARG A 7 4.54 -11.67 -35.55
N GLN A 8 5.42 -10.70 -35.30
CA GLN A 8 6.62 -10.87 -34.48
C GLN A 8 6.34 -10.72 -32.98
N ILE A 9 5.13 -10.29 -32.59
CA ILE A 9 4.73 -10.22 -31.18
C ILE A 9 4.29 -11.62 -30.74
N HIS A 10 5.00 -12.24 -29.80
CA HIS A 10 4.68 -13.60 -29.35
C HIS A 10 3.48 -13.63 -28.41
N GLU A 11 3.46 -12.73 -27.42
CA GLU A 11 2.41 -12.66 -26.40
C GLU A 11 1.83 -11.26 -26.26
N VAL A 12 0.58 -11.19 -25.79
CA VAL A 12 -0.10 -9.93 -25.45
C VAL A 12 -0.56 -10.03 -24.02
N VAL A 13 0.16 -9.36 -23.12
CA VAL A 13 -0.15 -9.32 -21.68
C VAL A 13 -1.06 -8.14 -21.38
N LEU A 14 -2.12 -8.37 -20.59
CA LEU A 14 -3.08 -7.34 -20.17
C LEU A 14 -2.81 -6.90 -18.74
N VAL A 15 -2.69 -5.59 -18.52
CA VAL A 15 -2.47 -4.99 -17.21
C VAL A 15 -3.40 -3.79 -17.00
N GLY A 16 -3.93 -3.65 -15.79
CA GLY A 16 -4.87 -2.61 -15.38
C GLY A 16 -6.34 -3.03 -15.52
N GLY A 17 -7.17 -2.70 -14.53
CA GLY A 17 -8.56 -3.12 -14.43
C GLY A 17 -9.43 -2.82 -15.66
N SER A 18 -9.17 -1.72 -16.38
CA SER A 18 -9.88 -1.38 -17.63
C SER A 18 -9.73 -2.44 -18.72
N THR A 19 -8.65 -3.24 -18.71
CA THR A 19 -8.45 -4.33 -19.68
C THR A 19 -9.41 -5.50 -19.48
N ARG A 20 -10.16 -5.54 -18.37
CA ARG A 20 -11.22 -6.54 -18.12
C ARG A 20 -12.43 -6.34 -19.03
N ILE A 21 -12.60 -5.15 -19.64
CA ILE A 21 -13.74 -4.84 -20.51
C ILE A 21 -13.70 -5.74 -21.76
N PRO A 22 -14.73 -6.58 -22.01
CA PRO A 22 -14.73 -7.52 -23.14
C PRO A 22 -14.57 -6.86 -24.50
N ARG A 23 -15.11 -5.65 -24.67
CA ARG A 23 -14.99 -4.88 -25.90
C ARG A 23 -13.54 -4.47 -26.19
N ILE A 24 -12.79 -4.07 -25.16
CA ILE A 24 -11.36 -3.71 -25.30
C ILE A 24 -10.55 -4.95 -25.69
N GLN A 25 -10.78 -6.08 -25.02
CA GLN A 25 -10.11 -7.34 -25.36
C GLN A 25 -10.40 -7.77 -26.80
N LYS A 26 -11.67 -7.71 -27.23
CA LYS A 26 -12.04 -8.05 -28.61
C LYS A 26 -11.34 -7.13 -29.62
N MET A 27 -11.39 -5.82 -29.42
CA MET A 27 -10.74 -4.86 -30.30
C MET A 27 -9.22 -5.06 -30.38
N LEU A 28 -8.57 -5.38 -29.25
CA LEU A 28 -7.15 -5.65 -29.21
C LEU A 28 -6.79 -6.95 -29.92
N SER A 29 -7.55 -8.03 -29.71
CA SER A 29 -7.32 -9.31 -30.40
C SER A 29 -7.50 -9.15 -31.91
N GLU A 30 -8.57 -8.47 -32.36
CA GLU A 30 -8.79 -8.12 -33.78
C GLU A 30 -7.62 -7.29 -34.34
N PHE A 31 -7.16 -6.28 -33.59
CA PHE A 31 -6.01 -5.48 -33.99
C PHE A 31 -4.72 -6.32 -34.11
N MET A 32 -4.53 -7.31 -33.24
CA MET A 32 -3.37 -8.21 -33.22
C MET A 32 -3.52 -9.42 -34.15
N GLY A 33 -4.48 -9.38 -35.09
CA GLY A 33 -4.67 -10.44 -36.09
C GLY A 33 -5.34 -11.69 -35.55
N GLY A 34 -6.22 -11.55 -34.55
CA GLY A 34 -6.93 -12.65 -33.90
C GLY A 34 -6.10 -13.40 -32.85
N LYS A 35 -4.95 -12.85 -32.44
CA LYS A 35 -4.08 -13.44 -31.42
C LYS A 35 -4.81 -13.57 -30.08
N GLU A 36 -4.60 -14.69 -29.40
CA GLU A 36 -5.10 -14.93 -28.04
C GLU A 36 -4.38 -14.03 -27.04
N LEU A 37 -5.14 -13.40 -26.14
CA LEU A 37 -4.61 -12.51 -25.12
C LEU A 37 -4.19 -13.32 -23.91
N ASN A 38 -2.98 -13.09 -23.41
CA ASN A 38 -2.46 -13.78 -22.22
C ASN A 38 -3.19 -13.28 -20.96
N LYS A 39 -3.79 -14.22 -20.24
CA LYS A 39 -4.55 -14.01 -18.99
C LYS A 39 -3.93 -14.73 -17.78
N SER A 40 -2.69 -15.22 -17.89
CA SER A 40 -2.00 -15.89 -16.79
C SER A 40 -1.59 -14.95 -15.66
N ILE A 41 -1.57 -13.64 -15.93
CA ILE A 41 -1.13 -12.60 -14.99
C ILE A 41 -2.34 -11.84 -14.45
N HIS A 42 -2.38 -11.62 -13.14
CA HIS A 42 -3.44 -10.83 -12.51
C HIS A 42 -3.28 -9.34 -12.87
N PRO A 43 -4.26 -8.71 -13.57
CA PRO A 43 -4.06 -7.40 -14.18
C PRO A 43 -3.92 -6.26 -13.16
N ASP A 44 -4.42 -6.43 -11.94
CA ASP A 44 -4.39 -5.39 -10.90
C ASP A 44 -3.13 -5.49 -10.02
N GLU A 45 -2.45 -6.63 -10.02
CA GLU A 45 -1.30 -6.90 -9.14
C GLU A 45 0.02 -6.95 -9.90
N ALA A 46 -0.02 -7.18 -11.22
CA ALA A 46 1.18 -7.32 -12.07
C ALA A 46 2.21 -6.21 -11.87
N VAL A 47 1.74 -4.96 -11.76
CA VAL A 47 2.61 -3.79 -11.57
C VAL A 47 3.26 -3.81 -10.20
N ALA A 48 2.50 -4.13 -9.14
CA ALA A 48 3.02 -4.20 -7.78
C ALA A 48 4.04 -5.34 -7.64
N TYR A 49 3.77 -6.51 -8.24
CA TYR A 49 4.73 -7.62 -8.29
C TYR A 49 6.03 -7.24 -9.00
N GLY A 50 5.94 -6.62 -10.18
CA GLY A 50 7.14 -6.14 -10.90
C GLY A 50 7.94 -5.11 -10.09
N ALA A 51 7.25 -4.19 -9.40
CA ALA A 51 7.88 -3.21 -8.53
C ALA A 51 8.59 -3.88 -7.33
N ALA A 52 7.98 -4.91 -6.72
CA ALA A 52 8.58 -5.66 -5.63
C ALA A 52 9.83 -6.44 -6.07
N VAL A 53 9.80 -7.07 -7.25
CA VAL A 53 10.97 -7.73 -7.84
C VAL A 53 12.10 -6.71 -8.07
N GLN A 54 11.77 -5.55 -8.64
CA GLN A 54 12.76 -4.49 -8.85
C GLN A 54 13.32 -3.95 -7.52
N ALA A 55 12.47 -3.82 -6.48
CA ALA A 55 12.91 -3.43 -5.14
C ALA A 55 13.88 -4.46 -4.56
N ALA A 56 13.58 -5.77 -4.66
CA ALA A 56 14.47 -6.83 -4.20
C ALA A 56 15.84 -6.79 -4.91
N VAL A 57 15.85 -6.57 -6.23
CA VAL A 57 17.09 -6.38 -7.01
C VAL A 57 17.90 -5.18 -6.49
N LEU A 58 17.24 -4.05 -6.20
CA LEU A 58 17.90 -2.85 -5.68
C LEU A 58 18.36 -2.99 -4.22
N SER A 59 17.64 -3.77 -3.41
CA SER A 59 18.00 -4.11 -2.03
C SER A 59 19.16 -5.12 -1.93
N GLY A 60 19.60 -5.69 -3.05
CA GLY A 60 20.73 -6.62 -3.11
C GLY A 60 20.37 -8.07 -2.75
N ASP A 61 19.10 -8.46 -2.89
CA ASP A 61 18.69 -9.85 -2.71
C ASP A 61 19.41 -10.76 -3.74
N THR A 62 19.92 -11.89 -3.27
CA THR A 62 20.77 -12.82 -4.05
C THR A 62 20.08 -14.14 -4.39
N SER A 63 18.76 -14.22 -4.17
CA SER A 63 17.96 -15.40 -4.48
C SER A 63 18.11 -15.83 -5.95
N ASP A 64 18.22 -17.14 -6.19
CA ASP A 64 18.41 -17.71 -7.54
C ASP A 64 17.32 -17.28 -8.54
N SER A 65 16.13 -16.92 -8.03
CA SER A 65 14.98 -16.48 -8.81
C SER A 65 15.12 -15.09 -9.44
N ILE A 66 16.01 -14.23 -8.93
CA ILE A 66 16.16 -12.84 -9.38
C ILE A 66 17.58 -12.48 -9.82
N ARG A 67 18.54 -13.39 -9.62
CA ARG A 67 19.97 -13.14 -9.87
C ARG A 67 20.28 -12.70 -11.31
N ASP A 68 19.53 -13.22 -12.27
CA ASP A 68 19.79 -13.03 -13.71
C ASP A 68 18.80 -12.02 -14.36
N VAL A 69 18.14 -11.18 -13.56
CA VAL A 69 17.22 -10.14 -14.05
C VAL A 69 17.99 -8.88 -14.46
N LEU A 70 18.03 -8.59 -15.76
CA LEU A 70 18.54 -7.33 -16.32
C LEU A 70 17.40 -6.53 -16.93
N LEU A 71 17.12 -5.36 -16.35
CA LEU A 71 16.13 -4.43 -16.88
C LEU A 71 16.79 -3.37 -17.77
N VAL A 72 16.28 -3.23 -18.99
CA VAL A 72 16.70 -2.20 -19.94
C VAL A 72 15.44 -1.45 -20.39
N ASP A 73 15.35 -0.17 -20.00
CA ASP A 73 14.21 0.69 -20.33
C ASP A 73 14.61 1.80 -21.33
N VAL A 74 13.67 2.59 -21.81
CA VAL A 74 13.87 3.64 -22.81
C VAL A 74 13.19 4.96 -22.45
N ALA A 75 13.74 6.07 -22.94
CA ALA A 75 13.11 7.40 -22.78
C ALA A 75 11.85 7.53 -23.67
N PRO A 76 10.65 7.78 -23.12
CA PRO A 76 9.41 7.77 -23.91
C PRO A 76 9.25 8.99 -24.84
N LEU A 77 9.95 10.09 -24.55
CA LEU A 77 9.89 11.34 -25.32
C LEU A 77 11.30 11.79 -25.71
N SER A 78 11.41 12.46 -26.86
CA SER A 78 12.67 13.08 -27.25
C SER A 78 12.93 14.27 -26.33
N LEU A 79 14.14 14.34 -25.78
CA LEU A 79 14.64 15.45 -24.98
C LEU A 79 15.55 16.31 -25.84
N GLY A 80 15.46 17.62 -25.70
CA GLY A 80 16.27 18.54 -26.48
C GLY A 80 16.27 19.93 -25.88
N ILE A 81 16.99 20.82 -26.55
CA ILE A 81 17.08 22.21 -26.16
C ILE A 81 16.46 23.10 -27.23
N GLU A 82 15.89 24.21 -26.81
CA GLU A 82 15.49 25.27 -27.72
C GLU A 82 16.72 26.08 -28.13
N THR A 83 16.97 26.15 -29.44
CA THR A 83 18.06 26.93 -30.04
C THR A 83 17.51 28.25 -30.61
N ALA A 84 18.41 29.16 -31.00
CA ALA A 84 18.02 30.41 -31.67
C ALA A 84 17.11 30.12 -32.88
N GLY A 85 16.05 30.93 -33.04
CA GLY A 85 15.00 30.70 -34.05
C GLY A 85 13.82 29.84 -33.58
N GLY A 86 13.75 29.47 -32.29
CA GLY A 86 12.60 28.74 -31.72
C GLY A 86 12.51 27.27 -32.15
N VAL A 87 13.60 26.74 -32.72
CA VAL A 87 13.70 25.35 -33.14
C VAL A 87 14.24 24.50 -31.98
N MET A 88 13.67 23.32 -31.79
CA MET A 88 14.18 22.35 -30.82
C MET A 88 15.25 21.48 -31.47
N THR A 89 16.48 21.55 -30.96
CA THR A 89 17.52 20.58 -31.29
C THR A 89 17.44 19.42 -30.30
N LYS A 90 17.14 18.22 -30.81
CA LYS A 90 17.02 17.03 -29.97
C LYS A 90 18.41 16.52 -29.58
N LEU A 91 18.57 16.20 -28.30
CA LEU A 91 19.79 15.63 -27.74
C LEU A 91 19.61 14.14 -27.45
N VAL A 92 18.47 13.73 -26.89
CA VAL A 92 18.11 12.32 -26.68
C VAL A 92 16.85 12.04 -27.47
N GLU A 93 16.88 11.06 -28.37
CA GLU A 93 15.69 10.67 -29.12
C GLU A 93 14.76 9.80 -28.27
N ARG A 94 13.44 9.87 -28.54
CA ARG A 94 12.49 8.93 -27.95
C ARG A 94 12.89 7.49 -28.28
N ASN A 95 12.58 6.58 -27.38
CA ASN A 95 12.93 5.17 -27.40
C ASN A 95 14.45 4.90 -27.34
N THR A 96 15.25 5.89 -26.93
CA THR A 96 16.68 5.67 -26.61
C THR A 96 16.78 4.97 -25.25
N THR A 97 17.58 3.92 -25.17
CA THR A 97 17.83 3.17 -23.93
C THR A 97 18.36 4.07 -22.81
N ILE A 98 17.83 3.90 -21.59
CA ILE A 98 18.29 4.58 -20.38
C ILE A 98 19.00 3.60 -19.44
N PRO A 99 20.01 4.05 -18.67
CA PRO A 99 20.54 5.42 -18.61
C PRO A 99 21.34 5.83 -19.87
N ASN A 100 21.22 7.09 -20.29
CA ASN A 100 21.92 7.65 -21.46
C ASN A 100 22.59 9.00 -21.13
N LYS A 101 23.78 9.23 -21.68
CA LYS A 101 24.47 10.52 -21.65
C LYS A 101 24.78 10.98 -23.06
N THR A 102 24.34 12.18 -23.42
CA THR A 102 24.66 12.84 -24.69
C THR A 102 25.32 14.19 -24.42
N SER A 103 26.31 14.56 -25.23
CA SER A 103 26.99 15.85 -25.18
C SER A 103 27.07 16.44 -26.58
N GLN A 104 26.80 17.73 -26.70
CA GLN A 104 26.90 18.46 -27.96
C GLN A 104 27.45 19.86 -27.68
N ILE A 105 28.37 20.30 -28.53
CA ILE A 105 29.00 21.62 -28.43
C ILE A 105 28.12 22.63 -29.17
N PHE A 106 27.82 23.75 -28.52
CA PHE A 106 27.09 24.88 -29.10
C PHE A 106 27.98 26.13 -29.05
N THR A 107 27.79 27.03 -30.03
CA THR A 107 28.45 28.34 -30.07
C THR A 107 27.42 29.45 -29.82
N THR A 108 27.90 30.64 -29.46
CA THR A 108 27.04 31.82 -29.36
C THR A 108 26.39 32.13 -30.70
N TYR A 109 25.19 32.72 -30.65
CA TYR A 109 24.43 33.09 -31.84
C TYR A 109 24.84 34.49 -32.36
N ALA A 110 25.26 35.38 -31.47
CA ALA A 110 25.64 36.75 -31.79
C ALA A 110 27.02 37.11 -31.22
N ASP A 111 27.68 38.09 -31.86
CA ASP A 111 28.92 38.68 -31.36
C ASP A 111 28.70 39.35 -30.00
N ASN A 112 29.71 39.28 -29.12
CA ASN A 112 29.68 39.80 -27.75
C ASN A 112 28.49 39.33 -26.88
N GLN A 113 27.89 38.16 -27.17
CA GLN A 113 26.80 37.60 -26.38
C GLN A 113 27.30 37.18 -24.97
N PRO A 114 26.86 37.84 -23.88
CA PRO A 114 27.45 37.64 -22.55
C PRO A 114 26.94 36.39 -21.81
N ALA A 115 25.82 35.81 -22.26
CA ALA A 115 25.23 34.63 -21.64
C ALA A 115 24.46 33.76 -22.66
N VAL A 116 24.40 32.46 -22.41
CA VAL A 116 23.59 31.49 -23.16
C VAL A 116 22.54 30.91 -22.23
N THR A 117 21.26 31.03 -22.59
CA THR A 117 20.16 30.39 -21.86
C THR A 117 19.83 29.06 -22.51
N ILE A 118 19.97 27.96 -21.78
CA ILE A 118 19.61 26.62 -22.25
C ILE A 118 18.21 26.29 -21.71
N GLN A 119 17.23 26.16 -22.59
CA GLN A 119 15.88 25.72 -22.23
C GLN A 119 15.66 24.28 -22.64
N LEU A 120 15.53 23.38 -21.67
CA LEU A 120 15.22 21.98 -21.90
C LEU A 120 13.74 21.82 -22.28
N ARG A 121 13.46 21.03 -23.31
CA ARG A 121 12.10 20.73 -23.80
C ARG A 121 11.96 19.22 -23.99
N THR A 122 10.78 18.68 -23.70
CA THR A 122 10.37 17.31 -24.09
C THR A 122 9.32 17.40 -25.19
N ARG A 123 9.38 16.53 -26.20
CA ARG A 123 8.38 16.53 -27.29
C ARG A 123 8.17 15.17 -27.92
N ALA A 124 6.93 14.92 -28.34
CA ALA A 124 6.57 13.79 -29.20
C ALA A 124 6.66 14.12 -30.71
N ARG A 125 6.49 15.40 -31.10
CA ARG A 125 6.50 15.89 -32.51
C ARG A 125 7.15 17.28 -32.61
N ALA A 126 7.74 17.60 -33.76
CA ALA A 126 8.73 18.67 -33.94
C ALA A 126 8.21 20.12 -34.16
N SER A 127 6.90 20.41 -34.26
CA SER A 127 6.47 21.60 -35.01
C SER A 127 5.39 22.54 -34.42
N HIS A 128 5.11 22.60 -33.12
CA HIS A 128 4.15 23.60 -32.57
C HIS A 128 4.64 24.31 -31.31
N PRO A 129 4.71 25.65 -31.26
CA PRO A 129 5.15 26.38 -30.08
C PRO A 129 4.23 26.04 -28.91
N THR A 130 4.75 25.28 -27.95
CA THR A 130 4.10 25.06 -26.66
C THR A 130 4.74 25.99 -25.65
N SER A 131 3.94 26.42 -24.66
CA SER A 131 4.42 27.19 -23.52
C SER A 131 5.65 26.51 -22.91
N PRO A 132 6.68 27.28 -22.50
CA PRO A 132 7.84 26.71 -21.85
C PRO A 132 7.40 26.02 -20.56
N SER A 133 7.35 24.69 -20.58
CA SER A 133 7.35 23.89 -19.37
C SER A 133 8.74 24.05 -18.76
N ARG A 134 8.89 25.04 -17.88
CA ARG A 134 10.10 25.25 -17.10
C ARG A 134 10.26 24.03 -16.19
N MET A 135 11.01 23.03 -16.66
CA MET A 135 11.45 21.93 -15.80
C MET A 135 12.39 22.54 -14.75
N ARG A 136 11.84 22.95 -13.61
CA ARG A 136 12.64 23.30 -12.44
C ARG A 136 13.09 21.97 -11.84
N LYS A 137 14.40 21.83 -11.64
CA LYS A 137 14.94 20.75 -10.83
C LYS A 137 14.41 20.95 -9.41
N GLY A 138 13.52 20.06 -8.94
CA GLY A 138 12.94 20.12 -7.60
C GLY A 138 11.76 21.09 -7.48
N ASP A 139 10.55 20.61 -7.81
CA ASP A 139 9.30 21.35 -7.57
C ASP A 139 9.00 21.55 -6.07
N PHE A 140 9.83 20.96 -5.20
CA PHE A 140 9.85 21.18 -3.75
C PHE A 140 11.29 21.52 -3.33
N SER A 141 11.45 22.56 -2.51
CA SER A 141 12.72 22.81 -1.84
C SER A 141 12.99 21.71 -0.80
N LYS A 142 14.23 21.64 -0.28
CA LYS A 142 14.54 20.68 0.80
C LYS A 142 13.64 20.96 2.01
N GLU A 143 13.42 22.23 2.32
CA GLU A 143 12.55 22.67 3.41
C GLU A 143 11.08 22.29 3.17
N ASP A 144 10.60 22.35 1.92
CA ASP A 144 9.25 21.89 1.58
C ASP A 144 9.11 20.37 1.80
N ILE A 145 10.13 19.60 1.40
CA ILE A 145 10.16 18.14 1.61
C ILE A 145 10.17 17.83 3.11
N ASP A 146 11.04 18.47 3.89
CA ASP A 146 11.16 18.24 5.33
C ASP A 146 9.84 18.54 6.06
N ARG A 147 9.14 19.61 5.67
CA ARG A 147 7.80 19.92 6.18
C ARG A 147 6.77 18.84 5.81
N MET A 148 6.77 18.38 4.56
CA MET A 148 5.86 17.31 4.11
C MET A 148 6.09 16.00 4.87
N VAL A 149 7.35 15.65 5.14
CA VAL A 149 7.71 14.47 5.93
C VAL A 149 7.22 14.61 7.37
N ASN A 150 7.43 15.77 8.00
CA ASN A 150 6.95 16.03 9.35
C ASN A 150 5.41 15.96 9.46
N ASP A 151 4.70 16.57 8.52
CA ASP A 151 3.23 16.47 8.48
C ASP A 151 2.76 15.02 8.30
N ALA A 152 3.42 14.23 7.44
CA ALA A 152 3.12 12.81 7.26
C ALA A 152 3.35 11.98 8.53
N GLU A 153 4.43 12.27 9.26
CA GLU A 153 4.73 11.65 10.55
C GLU A 153 3.67 11.99 11.61
N ARG A 154 3.24 13.26 11.69
CA ARG A 154 2.13 13.65 12.57
C ARG A 154 0.84 12.89 12.26
N PHE A 155 0.47 12.79 10.98
CA PHE A 155 -0.73 12.02 10.58
C PHE A 155 -0.59 10.53 10.89
N ARG A 156 0.61 9.96 10.73
CA ARG A 156 0.88 8.57 11.14
C ARG A 156 0.65 8.36 12.64
N GLU A 157 1.11 9.28 13.48
CA GLU A 157 0.88 9.22 14.92
C GLU A 157 -0.59 9.40 15.31
N GLU A 158 -1.32 10.29 14.63
CA GLU A 158 -2.76 10.48 14.82
C GLU A 158 -3.54 9.21 14.44
N ASP A 159 -3.24 8.62 13.28
CA ASP A 159 -3.83 7.37 12.82
C ASP A 159 -3.53 6.20 13.76
N GLU A 160 -2.31 6.13 14.30
CA GLU A 160 -1.90 5.14 15.30
C GLU A 160 -2.72 5.28 16.59
N LYS A 161 -2.86 6.49 17.13
CA LYS A 161 -3.68 6.77 18.32
C LYS A 161 -5.14 6.38 18.09
N GLN A 162 -5.71 6.74 16.93
CA GLN A 162 -7.06 6.34 16.57
C GLN A 162 -7.21 4.82 16.46
N ARG A 163 -6.24 4.13 15.86
CA ARG A 163 -6.24 2.66 15.78
C ARG A 163 -6.25 2.03 17.16
N GLN A 164 -5.37 2.48 18.07
CA GLN A 164 -5.30 1.97 19.44
C GLN A 164 -6.59 2.25 20.23
N ARG A 165 -7.18 3.43 20.06
CA ARG A 165 -8.46 3.81 20.69
C ARG A 165 -9.60 2.90 20.22
N VAL A 166 -9.72 2.68 18.91
CA VAL A 166 -10.70 1.75 18.33
C VAL A 166 -10.47 0.32 18.83
N GLU A 167 -9.22 -0.12 18.93
CA GLU A 167 -8.90 -1.43 19.47
C GLU A 167 -9.31 -1.57 20.95
N ALA A 168 -9.03 -0.57 21.79
CA ALA A 168 -9.45 -0.57 23.20
C ALA A 168 -10.97 -0.61 23.36
N ARG A 169 -11.71 0.17 22.54
CA ARG A 169 -13.17 0.12 22.48
C ARG A 169 -13.67 -1.27 22.09
N ASN A 170 -13.12 -1.85 21.02
CA ASN A 170 -13.51 -3.18 20.54
C ASN A 170 -13.21 -4.27 21.57
N ARG A 171 -12.12 -4.14 22.33
CA ARG A 171 -11.80 -5.06 23.44
C ARG A 171 -12.85 -4.99 24.55
N LEU A 172 -13.29 -3.80 24.94
CA LEU A 172 -14.37 -3.62 25.90
C LEU A 172 -15.68 -4.21 25.38
N GLU A 173 -16.09 -3.81 24.17
CA GLU A 173 -17.32 -4.28 23.54
C GLU A 173 -17.34 -5.82 23.42
N SER A 174 -16.26 -6.43 22.93
CA SER A 174 -16.10 -7.88 22.83
C SER A 174 -16.18 -8.58 24.19
N TYR A 175 -15.57 -8.00 25.23
CA TYR A 175 -15.64 -8.54 26.59
C TYR A 175 -17.09 -8.54 27.11
N LEU A 176 -17.82 -7.44 26.93
CA LEU A 176 -19.22 -7.32 27.35
C LEU A 176 -20.11 -8.37 26.68
N PHE A 177 -19.97 -8.55 25.36
CA PHE A 177 -20.71 -9.58 24.63
C PHE A 177 -20.38 -10.99 25.10
N ASN A 178 -19.10 -11.32 25.27
CA ASN A 178 -18.67 -12.64 25.74
C ASN A 178 -19.18 -12.96 27.15
N VAL A 179 -19.12 -12.00 28.07
CA VAL A 179 -19.62 -12.17 29.44
C VAL A 179 -21.14 -12.33 29.44
N ARG A 180 -21.87 -11.50 28.68
CA ARG A 180 -23.33 -11.59 28.57
C ARG A 180 -23.78 -12.94 28.01
N GLN A 181 -23.09 -13.44 26.98
CA GLN A 181 -23.36 -14.77 26.42
C GLN A 181 -23.09 -15.87 27.45
N ALA A 182 -21.93 -15.84 28.12
CA ALA A 182 -21.57 -16.85 29.10
C ALA A 182 -22.55 -16.91 30.30
N VAL A 183 -23.05 -15.76 30.75
CA VAL A 183 -24.08 -15.69 31.79
C VAL A 183 -25.44 -16.19 31.30
N GLY A 184 -25.79 -15.92 30.05
CA GLY A 184 -26.99 -16.47 29.40
C GLY A 184 -26.96 -18.00 29.34
N ASP A 185 -25.80 -18.56 28.98
CA ASP A 185 -25.59 -20.01 28.84
C ASP A 185 -25.35 -20.73 30.18
N ALA A 186 -25.16 -19.99 31.28
CA ALA A 186 -24.82 -20.57 32.58
C ALA A 186 -25.93 -21.43 33.22
N GLY A 187 -27.18 -21.30 32.76
CA GLY A 187 -28.31 -22.07 33.31
C GLY A 187 -28.38 -21.95 34.85
N ASP A 188 -28.53 -23.05 35.56
CA ASP A 188 -28.65 -23.05 37.04
C ASP A 188 -27.30 -22.94 37.78
N LYS A 189 -26.17 -22.82 37.06
CA LYS A 189 -24.82 -22.73 37.67
C LYS A 189 -24.54 -21.37 38.33
N LEU A 190 -25.35 -20.37 38.04
CA LEU A 190 -25.28 -19.03 38.62
C LEU A 190 -26.60 -18.67 39.28
N SER A 191 -26.53 -18.03 40.44
CA SER A 191 -27.71 -17.51 41.13
C SER A 191 -28.37 -16.40 40.29
N SER A 192 -29.69 -16.20 40.42
CA SER A 192 -30.38 -15.10 39.73
C SER A 192 -29.77 -13.74 40.08
N ALA A 193 -29.40 -13.54 41.34
CA ALA A 193 -28.74 -12.32 41.81
C ALA A 193 -27.38 -12.07 41.13
N ASP A 194 -26.59 -13.12 40.89
CA ASP A 194 -25.31 -12.99 40.18
C ASP A 194 -25.50 -12.67 38.70
N LYS A 195 -26.50 -13.30 38.05
CA LYS A 195 -26.85 -13.01 36.66
C LYS A 195 -27.31 -11.58 36.50
N ASP A 196 -28.19 -11.11 37.38
CA ASP A 196 -28.71 -9.75 37.37
C ASP A 196 -27.59 -8.72 37.60
N THR A 197 -26.65 -9.02 38.50
CA THR A 197 -25.48 -8.15 38.77
C THR A 197 -24.61 -8.00 37.53
N VAL A 198 -24.29 -9.10 36.84
CA VAL A 198 -23.43 -9.07 35.64
C VAL A 198 -24.16 -8.41 34.46
N ASN A 199 -25.43 -8.78 34.22
CA ASN A 199 -26.20 -8.17 33.14
C ASN A 199 -26.34 -6.66 33.32
N LYS A 200 -26.61 -6.20 34.54
CA LYS A 200 -26.66 -4.76 34.84
C LYS A 200 -25.33 -4.07 34.60
N ALA A 201 -24.21 -4.66 35.06
CA ALA A 201 -22.88 -4.11 34.81
C ALA A 201 -22.55 -4.04 33.31
N CYS A 202 -22.98 -5.03 32.53
CA CYS A 202 -22.81 -5.03 31.08
C CYS A 202 -23.69 -3.98 30.39
N ASP A 203 -24.97 -3.85 30.78
CA ASP A 203 -25.88 -2.85 30.22
C ASP A 203 -25.43 -1.41 30.56
N ASP A 204 -24.98 -1.17 31.80
CA ASP A 204 -24.42 0.13 32.22
C ASP A 204 -23.15 0.48 31.42
N ALA A 205 -22.29 -0.52 31.14
CA ALA A 205 -21.08 -0.33 30.35
C ALA A 205 -21.36 -0.12 28.85
N LEU A 206 -22.36 -0.81 28.29
CA LEU A 206 -22.82 -0.59 26.92
C LEU A 206 -23.41 0.83 26.77
N HIS A 207 -24.26 1.24 27.71
CA HIS A 207 -24.79 2.60 27.71
C HIS A 207 -23.68 3.65 27.85
N TRP A 208 -22.64 3.36 28.65
CA TRP A 208 -21.47 4.24 28.71
C TRP A 208 -20.71 4.28 27.38
N LEU A 209 -20.47 3.15 26.71
CA LEU A 209 -19.84 3.08 25.38
C LEU A 209 -20.57 3.94 24.34
N ASP A 210 -21.90 3.83 24.30
CA ASP A 210 -22.74 4.58 23.34
C ASP A 210 -22.63 6.09 23.54
N ASN A 211 -22.58 6.53 24.80
CA ASN A 211 -22.47 7.95 25.15
C ASN A 211 -21.04 8.50 25.11
N ASN A 212 -20.03 7.63 25.04
CA ASN A 212 -18.62 7.99 25.11
C ASN A 212 -17.83 7.44 23.91
N SER A 213 -18.42 7.49 22.71
CA SER A 213 -17.80 7.01 21.47
C SER A 213 -16.49 7.71 21.08
N LEU A 214 -16.24 8.90 21.65
CA LEU A 214 -15.03 9.70 21.46
C LEU A 214 -14.07 9.65 22.66
N ALA A 215 -14.32 8.78 23.65
CA ALA A 215 -13.42 8.61 24.78
C ALA A 215 -12.02 8.18 24.32
N GLU A 216 -11.03 8.53 25.12
CA GLU A 216 -9.64 8.16 24.90
C GLU A 216 -9.39 6.68 25.22
N LYS A 217 -8.26 6.16 24.73
CA LYS A 217 -7.87 4.76 24.94
C LYS A 217 -7.92 4.36 26.41
N GLU A 218 -7.34 5.20 27.28
CA GLU A 218 -7.23 4.95 28.71
C GLU A 218 -8.60 4.85 29.39
N GLU A 219 -9.57 5.63 28.94
CA GLU A 219 -10.94 5.60 29.47
C GLU A 219 -11.65 4.28 29.13
N PHE A 220 -11.48 3.77 27.90
CA PHE A 220 -11.98 2.45 27.53
C PHE A 220 -11.32 1.33 28.34
N GLU A 221 -10.00 1.41 28.54
CA GLU A 221 -9.26 0.42 29.34
C GLU A 221 -9.67 0.45 30.82
N ASP A 222 -9.91 1.62 31.39
CA ASP A 222 -10.34 1.76 32.78
C ASP A 222 -11.78 1.30 32.96
N LYS A 223 -12.67 1.58 32.01
CA LYS A 223 -14.03 1.04 32.01
C LYS A 223 -14.01 -0.49 31.90
N LEU A 224 -13.13 -1.06 31.08
CA LEU A 224 -12.91 -2.51 31.01
C LEU A 224 -12.48 -3.08 32.35
N LYS A 225 -11.50 -2.47 33.04
CA LYS A 225 -11.09 -2.91 34.38
C LYS A 225 -12.23 -2.82 35.40
N GLU A 226 -13.06 -1.77 35.33
CA GLU A 226 -14.22 -1.59 36.20
C GLU A 226 -15.21 -2.74 36.03
N VAL A 227 -15.59 -3.06 34.79
CA VAL A 227 -16.52 -4.16 34.50
C VAL A 227 -15.90 -5.51 34.87
N GLN A 228 -14.61 -5.72 34.58
CA GLN A 228 -13.89 -6.93 34.96
C GLN A 228 -13.89 -7.15 36.47
N LYS A 229 -13.76 -6.11 37.30
CA LYS A 229 -13.82 -6.25 38.77
C LYS A 229 -15.16 -6.80 39.24
N VAL A 230 -16.26 -6.45 38.58
CA VAL A 230 -17.60 -6.92 38.92
C VAL A 230 -17.86 -8.33 38.35
N CYS A 231 -17.46 -8.56 37.11
CA CYS A 231 -17.78 -9.79 36.38
C CYS A 231 -16.84 -10.95 36.72
N SER A 232 -15.55 -10.70 36.98
CA SER A 232 -14.55 -11.75 37.18
C SER A 232 -14.85 -12.66 38.38
N PRO A 233 -15.28 -12.16 39.56
CA PRO A 233 -15.64 -13.03 40.69
C PRO A 233 -16.85 -13.93 40.41
N VAL A 234 -17.79 -13.47 39.58
CA VAL A 234 -18.97 -14.25 39.16
C VAL A 234 -18.56 -15.33 38.17
N MET A 235 -17.76 -14.97 37.17
CA MET A 235 -17.21 -15.90 36.19
C MET A 235 -16.29 -16.95 36.83
N ALA A 236 -15.50 -16.57 37.84
CA ALA A 236 -14.68 -17.50 38.60
C ALA A 236 -15.51 -18.52 39.38
N ARG A 237 -16.65 -18.13 39.96
CA ARG A 237 -17.58 -19.07 40.62
C ARG A 237 -18.24 -20.02 39.63
N MET A 238 -18.56 -19.54 38.43
CA MET A 238 -19.09 -20.37 37.34
C MET A 238 -18.11 -21.46 36.89
N HIS A 239 -16.81 -21.15 36.83
CA HIS A 239 -15.75 -22.12 36.48
C HIS A 239 -15.18 -22.89 37.69
N GLY A 240 -15.36 -22.38 38.91
CA GLY A 240 -14.87 -22.94 40.17
C GLY A 240 -15.71 -24.08 40.75
N ALA A 241 -16.86 -24.40 40.15
CA ALA A 241 -17.74 -25.51 40.54
C ALA A 241 -17.52 -26.80 39.71
N GLY A 242 -16.34 -26.98 39.12
CA GLY A 242 -16.01 -28.20 38.40
C GLY A 242 -14.54 -28.30 38.02
N GLN A 243 -13.73 -28.96 38.87
CA GLN A 243 -12.46 -29.51 38.45
C GLN A 243 -12.53 -31.04 38.53
N GLY A 244 -12.58 -31.68 37.36
CA GLY A 244 -12.52 -33.13 37.23
C GLY A 244 -13.25 -33.65 36.00
N GLY A 245 -12.62 -33.59 34.82
CA GLY A 245 -13.16 -34.21 33.61
C GLY A 245 -12.33 -33.91 32.37
N ALA A 246 -11.28 -34.71 32.16
CA ALA A 246 -10.58 -34.79 30.89
C ALA A 246 -11.59 -35.06 29.75
N GLY A 247 -11.68 -34.12 28.81
CA GLY A 247 -12.46 -34.21 27.59
C GLY A 247 -11.61 -33.73 26.42
N GLN A 248 -10.83 -34.68 25.91
CA GLN A 248 -9.98 -34.63 24.72
C GLN A 248 -10.58 -33.84 23.55
N PRO A 249 -9.85 -32.95 22.87
CA PRO A 249 -10.23 -32.49 21.54
C PRO A 249 -9.83 -33.57 20.53
N GLY A 250 -10.80 -34.44 20.20
CA GLY A 250 -10.73 -35.37 19.08
C GLY A 250 -10.86 -34.64 17.74
N ALA A 251 -10.01 -35.02 16.81
CA ALA A 251 -9.77 -34.41 15.52
C ALA A 251 -10.97 -34.39 14.55
N GLY A 252 -10.97 -33.38 13.67
CA GLY A 252 -11.10 -33.63 12.23
C GLY A 252 -12.25 -32.94 11.47
N GLN A 253 -12.00 -31.72 11.00
CA GLN A 253 -12.33 -31.21 9.64
C GLN A 253 -11.94 -29.72 9.61
N GLY A 254 -10.90 -29.25 8.91
CA GLY A 254 -10.24 -29.75 7.72
C GLY A 254 -10.50 -28.77 6.57
N TYR A 255 -9.79 -27.63 6.52
CA TYR A 255 -9.47 -26.87 5.30
C TYR A 255 -8.16 -26.09 5.52
N PRO A 256 -7.34 -25.88 4.47
CA PRO A 256 -5.89 -26.02 4.57
C PRO A 256 -5.15 -24.74 4.96
N SER A 257 -4.12 -24.94 5.77
CA SER A 257 -2.95 -24.08 5.89
C SER A 257 -2.03 -24.30 4.69
N GLY A 258 -1.68 -23.21 4.00
CA GLY A 258 -0.48 -23.10 3.17
C GLY A 258 0.46 -22.13 3.88
N GLY A 259 1.60 -22.64 4.34
CA GLY A 259 2.49 -21.95 5.28
C GLY A 259 3.71 -21.25 4.68
N GLY A 260 4.52 -20.72 5.61
CA GLY A 260 5.90 -20.22 5.47
C GLY A 260 5.96 -18.74 5.08
N GLY A 261 6.69 -17.85 5.75
CA GLY A 261 7.65 -17.93 6.84
C GLY A 261 8.48 -16.63 6.86
N HIS A 262 8.75 -16.09 8.05
CA HIS A 262 9.87 -15.21 8.44
C HIS A 262 10.22 -13.95 7.60
N ALA A 263 9.99 -12.77 8.19
CA ALA A 263 10.93 -11.64 8.32
C ALA A 263 10.18 -10.51 9.06
N GLY A 264 10.50 -10.11 10.29
CA GLY A 264 11.80 -9.55 10.64
C GLY A 264 11.92 -8.14 10.05
N GLY A 265 11.01 -7.23 10.41
CA GLY A 265 11.07 -5.84 9.95
C GLY A 265 12.31 -5.12 10.51
N PRO A 266 12.99 -4.27 9.73
CA PRO A 266 14.26 -3.68 10.15
C PRO A 266 14.06 -2.61 11.23
N THR A 267 14.90 -2.69 12.25
CA THR A 267 15.12 -1.63 13.25
C THR A 267 16.02 -0.56 12.65
N VAL A 268 15.59 0.70 12.72
CA VAL A 268 16.39 1.87 12.36
C VAL A 268 17.35 2.14 13.53
N GLU A 269 18.64 1.89 13.33
CA GLU A 269 19.68 2.50 14.16
C GLU A 269 20.16 3.77 13.45
N GLU A 270 20.02 4.89 14.15
CA GLU A 270 20.63 6.16 13.78
C GLU A 270 22.15 6.02 13.88
N VAL A 271 22.88 6.54 12.88
CA VAL A 271 24.33 6.73 12.95
C VAL A 271 24.60 8.18 12.56
N ASP A 272 25.37 8.87 13.42
CA ASP A 272 25.81 10.27 13.30
C ASP A 272 26.40 10.64 11.92
#